data_AF-A0A8T5SY66-F1
#
_entry.id   AF-A0A8T5SY66-F1
#
_cell.length_a   1.000
_cell.length_b   1.000
_cell.length_c   1.000
_cell.angle_alpha   90.00
_cell.angle_beta   90.00
_cell.angle_gamma   90.00
#
_symmetry.space_group_name_H-M   'P 1'
#
loop_
_entity.id
_entity.type
_entity.pdbx_description
1 polymer ?
#
loop_
_entity_poly.entity_id
_entity_poly.type
_entity_poly.pdbx_seq_one_letter_code
_entity_poly.pdbx_strand_id
1 'polypeptide(L)'
;MKKKKIYFLFYDQCIVNGGFFDNFEYYYLVKKVFNNCEVKYRCITDHPKSDVLALLQDKYEGIEPKVWRDIEVLPHIFKKFYRDPVLMDLIICATNSAIYWFLEHGNIQAAKAYIGLADWRNIHPKQDKYYQNSLILCDERIFNYSDDINWKSYRKKILFDKYKNRDYDEKYDNLLNLSLIERRFSPDYIKKVMHTYPGTWVAYTGHKNEKYYAWIDEREDATLVVPPVNDFMGLFHRFIYIPYKDGWDATPRLMPECIFYGKQLSYYNDGRDIRSGGFYRYQDTMRDYKGLWLKEDDEILSHIETML
;
A
#
# COMPACT_ATOMS: atom_id res chain seq x y z
N MET A 1 -33.13 5.75 13.10
CA MET A 1 -31.95 6.59 12.79
C MET A 1 -31.29 6.09 11.51
N LYS A 2 -30.85 6.97 10.62
CA LYS A 2 -30.11 6.58 9.40
C LYS A 2 -28.74 6.03 9.82
N LYS A 3 -28.36 4.86 9.31
CA LYS A 3 -27.01 4.31 9.56
C LYS A 3 -25.96 5.26 8.99
N LYS A 4 -24.91 5.53 9.78
CA LYS A 4 -23.73 6.26 9.34
C LYS A 4 -23.04 5.49 8.22
N LYS A 5 -22.48 6.20 7.24
CA LYS A 5 -21.86 5.64 6.05
C LYS A 5 -20.36 5.90 6.02
N ILE A 6 -19.57 4.83 6.02
CA ILE A 6 -18.10 4.87 5.98
C ILE A 6 -17.65 4.20 4.69
N TYR A 7 -16.86 4.91 3.89
CA TYR A 7 -16.36 4.39 2.62
C TYR A 7 -14.85 4.39 2.61
N PHE A 8 -14.30 3.23 2.31
CA PHE A 8 -12.91 3.06 1.96
C PHE A 8 -12.78 3.22 0.45
N LEU A 9 -11.94 4.17 0.02
CA LEU A 9 -11.73 4.44 -1.39
C LEU A 9 -10.32 4.05 -1.79
N PHE A 10 -10.23 3.23 -2.83
CA PHE A 10 -8.99 2.89 -3.50
C PHE A 10 -9.13 3.16 -5.00
N TYR A 11 -8.08 3.74 -5.58
CA TYR A 11 -7.98 3.98 -7.01
C TYR A 11 -6.59 3.57 -7.45
N ASP A 12 -6.51 2.56 -8.33
CA ASP A 12 -5.27 2.21 -9.00
C ASP A 12 -5.51 1.33 -10.24
N GLN A 13 -4.61 1.44 -11.20
CA GLN A 13 -4.52 0.52 -12.33
C GLN A 13 -3.88 -0.81 -11.93
N CYS A 14 -3.13 -0.83 -10.83
CA CYS A 14 -2.43 -2.00 -10.32
C CYS A 14 -2.98 -2.43 -8.95
N ILE A 15 -3.73 -3.53 -8.90
CA ILE A 15 -4.30 -4.07 -7.65
C ILE A 15 -3.32 -4.91 -6.83
N VAL A 16 -2.07 -5.07 -7.26
CA VAL A 16 -1.06 -5.87 -6.54
C VAL A 16 -0.08 -5.03 -5.73
N ASN A 17 -0.34 -3.73 -5.58
CA ASN A 17 0.52 -2.85 -4.78
C ASN A 17 0.15 -2.86 -3.29
N GLY A 18 1.06 -2.35 -2.45
CA GLY A 18 0.87 -2.32 -1.01
C GLY A 18 -0.35 -1.50 -0.58
N GLY A 19 -0.65 -0.41 -1.28
CA GLY A 19 -1.78 0.47 -0.99
C GLY A 19 -3.14 -0.22 -1.15
N PHE A 20 -3.28 -1.13 -2.12
CA PHE A 20 -4.48 -1.96 -2.28
C PHE A 20 -4.75 -2.81 -1.04
N PHE A 21 -3.71 -3.48 -0.56
CA PHE A 21 -3.82 -4.33 0.63
C PHE A 21 -4.02 -3.52 1.90
N ASP A 22 -3.29 -2.42 2.08
CA ASP A 22 -3.49 -1.48 3.19
C ASP A 22 -4.98 -1.11 3.28
N ASN A 23 -5.56 -0.64 2.16
CA ASN A 23 -6.93 -0.15 2.13
C ASN A 23 -7.96 -1.22 2.52
N PHE A 24 -7.80 -2.45 2.02
CA PHE A 24 -8.66 -3.57 2.38
C PHE A 24 -8.58 -3.94 3.86
N GLU A 25 -7.39 -3.91 4.45
CA GLU A 25 -7.19 -4.31 5.85
C GLU A 25 -7.85 -3.35 6.83
N TYR A 26 -7.67 -2.05 6.62
CA TYR A 26 -8.37 -1.04 7.42
C TYR A 26 -9.88 -1.14 7.22
N TYR A 27 -10.34 -1.40 5.99
CA TYR A 27 -11.75 -1.67 5.71
C TYR A 27 -12.27 -2.85 6.53
N TYR A 28 -11.55 -3.98 6.52
CA TYR A 28 -11.94 -5.18 7.26
C TYR A 28 -12.05 -4.88 8.75
N LEU A 29 -11.03 -4.21 9.31
CA LEU A 29 -11.01 -3.84 10.72
C LEU A 29 -12.21 -2.95 11.10
N VAL A 30 -12.43 -1.88 10.35
CA VAL A 30 -13.53 -0.93 10.60
C VAL A 30 -14.88 -1.60 10.42
N LYS A 31 -15.03 -2.51 9.45
CA LYS A 31 -16.25 -3.29 9.27
C LYS A 31 -16.59 -4.15 10.49
N LYS A 32 -15.56 -4.69 11.16
CA LYS A 32 -15.72 -5.52 12.35
C LYS A 32 -16.14 -4.68 13.55
N VAL A 33 -15.47 -3.56 13.78
CA VAL A 33 -15.68 -2.68 14.94
C VAL A 33 -16.96 -1.84 14.80
N PHE A 34 -17.18 -1.19 13.65
CA PHE A 34 -18.33 -0.31 13.38
C PHE A 34 -19.49 -1.08 12.74
N ASN A 35 -19.93 -2.17 13.38
CA ASN A 35 -20.95 -3.08 12.84
C ASN A 35 -22.36 -2.46 12.70
N ASN A 36 -22.61 -1.32 13.36
CA ASN A 36 -23.82 -0.53 13.27
C ASN A 36 -23.80 0.49 12.10
N CYS A 37 -22.64 0.69 11.47
CA CYS A 37 -22.46 1.55 10.30
C CYS A 37 -22.61 0.76 8.98
N GLU A 38 -22.93 1.47 7.91
CA GLU A 38 -22.74 0.99 6.55
C GLU A 38 -21.28 1.24 6.14
N VAL A 39 -20.44 0.23 6.31
CA VAL A 39 -19.03 0.27 5.88
C VAL A 39 -18.88 -0.46 4.55
N LYS A 40 -18.31 0.22 3.55
CA LYS A 40 -18.09 -0.28 2.18
C LYS A 40 -16.63 -0.10 1.76
N TYR A 41 -16.14 -1.03 0.94
CA TYR A 41 -14.85 -0.91 0.26
C TYR A 41 -15.09 -0.69 -1.22
N ARG A 42 -14.64 0.44 -1.76
CA ARG A 42 -14.84 0.79 -3.16
C ARG A 42 -13.49 0.92 -3.85
N CYS A 43 -13.24 -0.01 -4.77
CA CYS A 43 -12.05 -0.10 -5.58
C CYS A 43 -12.36 0.34 -7.01
N ILE A 44 -11.67 1.36 -7.49
CA ILE A 44 -11.73 1.83 -8.87
C ILE A 44 -10.49 1.33 -9.59
N THR A 45 -10.70 0.47 -10.60
CA THR A 45 -9.60 -0.23 -11.27
C THR A 45 -10.02 -0.74 -12.65
N ASP A 46 -9.05 -1.11 -13.48
CA ASP A 46 -9.26 -1.78 -14.77
C ASP A 46 -9.59 -3.27 -14.61
N HIS A 47 -9.37 -3.83 -13.42
CA HIS A 47 -9.60 -5.23 -13.12
C HIS A 47 -11.08 -5.53 -12.79
N PRO A 48 -11.63 -6.66 -13.26
CA PRO A 48 -12.98 -7.08 -12.88
C PRO A 48 -13.06 -7.46 -11.39
N LYS A 49 -14.28 -7.46 -10.84
CA LYS A 49 -14.52 -7.82 -9.43
C LYS A 49 -14.00 -9.22 -9.07
N SER A 50 -14.08 -10.17 -10.00
CA SER A 50 -13.55 -11.53 -9.81
C SER A 50 -12.08 -11.53 -9.45
N ASP A 51 -11.27 -10.70 -10.12
CA ASP A 51 -9.81 -10.68 -9.96
C ASP A 51 -9.44 -10.01 -8.64
N VAL A 52 -10.12 -8.92 -8.30
CA VAL A 52 -9.99 -8.24 -7.00
C VAL A 52 -10.30 -9.21 -5.86
N LEU A 53 -11.41 -9.96 -5.96
CA LEU A 53 -11.77 -10.94 -4.94
C LEU A 53 -10.80 -12.12 -4.89
N ALA A 54 -10.40 -12.66 -6.04
CA ALA A 54 -9.44 -13.76 -6.12
C ALA A 54 -8.11 -13.37 -5.46
N LEU A 55 -7.61 -12.16 -5.71
CA LEU A 55 -6.37 -11.66 -5.12
C LEU A 55 -6.47 -11.51 -3.59
N LEU A 56 -7.56 -10.92 -3.09
CA LEU A 56 -7.77 -10.78 -1.65
C LEU A 56 -7.96 -12.16 -0.97
N GLN A 57 -8.70 -13.05 -1.60
CA GLN A 57 -8.93 -14.41 -1.10
C GLN A 57 -7.67 -15.27 -1.20
N ASP A 58 -6.75 -14.99 -2.13
CA ASP A 58 -5.44 -15.63 -2.17
C ASP A 58 -4.59 -15.22 -0.96
N LYS A 59 -4.60 -13.93 -0.61
CA LYS A 59 -3.79 -13.41 0.50
C LYS A 59 -4.36 -13.70 1.90
N TYR A 60 -5.68 -13.57 2.06
CA TYR A 60 -6.32 -13.59 3.38
C TYR A 60 -7.13 -14.86 3.66
N GLU A 61 -7.12 -15.31 4.91
CA GLU A 61 -7.96 -16.39 5.44
C GLU A 61 -8.89 -15.91 6.55
N GLY A 62 -9.95 -16.69 6.81
CA GLY A 62 -10.85 -16.43 7.93
C GLY A 62 -11.63 -15.11 7.86
N ILE A 63 -11.80 -14.55 6.67
CA ILE A 63 -12.61 -13.35 6.42
C ILE A 63 -14.07 -13.74 6.17
N GLU A 64 -15.00 -13.08 6.86
CA GLU A 64 -16.41 -13.46 6.82
C GLU A 64 -17.08 -13.13 5.47
N PRO A 65 -18.04 -13.96 4.98
CA PRO A 65 -18.73 -13.72 3.71
C PRO A 65 -19.40 -12.36 3.55
N LYS A 66 -19.81 -11.72 4.66
CA LYS A 66 -20.37 -10.37 4.64
C LYS A 66 -19.37 -9.31 4.19
N VAL A 67 -18.09 -9.46 4.51
CA VAL A 67 -17.01 -8.53 4.15
C VAL A 67 -16.85 -8.49 2.63
N TRP A 68 -16.87 -9.65 1.97
CA TRP A 68 -16.74 -9.74 0.51
C TRP A 68 -17.93 -9.14 -0.25
N ARG A 69 -19.14 -9.21 0.33
CA ARG A 69 -20.37 -8.64 -0.28
C ARG A 69 -20.34 -7.12 -0.34
N ASP A 70 -19.64 -6.49 0.60
CA ASP A 70 -19.54 -5.04 0.73
C ASP A 70 -18.37 -4.42 -0.06
N ILE A 71 -17.67 -5.25 -0.87
CA ILE A 71 -16.70 -4.80 -1.87
C ILE A 71 -17.42 -4.39 -3.15
N GLU A 72 -17.25 -3.13 -3.51
CA GLU A 72 -17.69 -2.51 -4.75
C GLU A 72 -16.48 -2.33 -5.66
N VAL A 73 -16.52 -2.93 -6.86
CA VAL A 73 -15.50 -2.70 -7.89
C VAL A 73 -16.14 -1.90 -9.01
N LEU A 74 -15.55 -0.75 -9.31
CA LEU A 74 -15.99 0.14 -10.35
C LEU A 74 -14.93 0.18 -11.46
N PRO A 75 -15.35 0.16 -12.73
CA PRO A 75 -14.42 0.29 -13.84
C PRO A 75 -13.71 1.64 -13.75
N HIS A 76 -12.43 1.63 -14.11
CA HIS A 76 -11.68 2.85 -14.37
C HIS A 76 -12.28 3.56 -15.59
N ILE A 77 -12.72 4.80 -15.41
CA ILE A 77 -13.22 5.62 -16.52
C ILE A 77 -12.61 7.02 -16.39
N PHE A 78 -11.93 7.47 -17.46
CA PHE A 78 -11.34 8.81 -17.55
C PHE A 78 -12.38 9.93 -17.76
N LYS A 79 -13.64 9.59 -18.04
CA LYS A 79 -14.72 10.57 -18.23
C LYS A 79 -15.34 10.90 -16.87
N LYS A 80 -15.71 12.18 -16.67
CA LYS A 80 -16.45 12.64 -15.49
C LYS A 80 -17.63 11.71 -15.22
N PHE A 81 -17.56 10.99 -14.11
CA PHE A 81 -18.64 10.13 -13.65
C PHE A 81 -19.68 11.03 -13.00
N TYR A 82 -20.71 11.44 -13.75
CA TYR A 82 -21.90 12.01 -13.14
C TYR A 82 -22.76 10.85 -12.63
N ARG A 83 -22.49 10.44 -11.38
CA ARG A 83 -23.47 9.71 -10.57
C ARG A 83 -24.10 10.69 -9.59
N ASP A 84 -25.32 10.38 -9.16
CA ASP A 84 -25.89 11.07 -8.00
C ASP A 84 -24.89 10.97 -6.83
N PRO A 85 -24.52 12.09 -6.22
CA PRO A 85 -23.53 12.10 -5.16
C PRO A 85 -24.01 11.21 -4.02
N VAL A 86 -23.28 10.13 -3.76
CA VAL A 86 -23.53 9.32 -2.57
C VAL A 86 -23.09 10.15 -1.38
N LEU A 87 -24.06 10.58 -0.57
CA LEU A 87 -23.79 11.27 0.69
C LEU A 87 -23.18 10.28 1.67
N MET A 88 -21.91 10.52 2.02
CA MET A 88 -21.14 9.74 2.97
C MET A 88 -20.90 10.54 4.24
N ASP A 89 -20.81 9.86 5.37
CA ASP A 89 -20.40 10.53 6.61
C ASP A 89 -18.87 10.64 6.66
N LEU A 90 -18.16 9.56 6.29
CA LEU A 90 -16.70 9.51 6.32
C LEU A 90 -16.13 8.78 5.10
N ILE A 91 -15.09 9.37 4.49
CA ILE A 91 -14.20 8.72 3.52
C ILE A 91 -12.86 8.42 4.19
N ILE A 92 -12.33 7.23 3.93
CA ILE A 92 -10.99 6.81 4.34
C ILE A 92 -10.20 6.39 3.11
N CYS A 93 -9.01 6.98 2.94
CA CYS A 93 -8.09 6.64 1.85
C CYS A 93 -6.74 6.21 2.44
N ALA A 94 -6.34 4.96 2.22
CA ALA A 94 -5.03 4.47 2.65
C ALA A 94 -3.84 5.04 1.84
N THR A 95 -4.14 5.69 0.71
CA THR A 95 -3.21 6.48 -0.10
C THR A 95 -3.88 7.78 -0.53
N ASN A 96 -3.19 8.91 -0.40
CA ASN A 96 -3.70 10.22 -0.84
C ASN A 96 -3.82 10.29 -2.38
N SER A 97 -3.15 9.42 -3.13
CA SER A 97 -3.28 9.36 -4.60
C SER A 97 -4.73 9.22 -5.07
N ALA A 98 -5.55 8.45 -4.37
CA ALA A 98 -6.95 8.28 -4.70
C ALA A 98 -7.71 9.61 -4.55
N ILE A 99 -7.50 10.35 -3.45
CA ILE A 99 -8.20 11.62 -3.22
C ILE A 99 -7.81 12.66 -4.28
N TYR A 100 -6.53 12.73 -4.65
CA TYR A 100 -6.05 13.59 -5.74
C TYR A 100 -6.79 13.29 -7.04
N TRP A 101 -6.89 12.02 -7.40
CA TRP A 101 -7.60 11.62 -8.62
C TRP A 101 -9.09 12.00 -8.58
N PHE A 102 -9.78 11.75 -7.46
CA PHE A 102 -11.19 12.08 -7.30
C PHE A 102 -11.45 13.60 -7.39
N LEU A 103 -10.61 14.40 -6.75
CA LEU A 103 -10.74 15.86 -6.71
C LEU A 103 -10.43 16.51 -8.06
N GLU A 104 -9.54 15.93 -8.87
CA GLU A 104 -9.22 16.43 -10.22
C GLU A 104 -10.24 15.99 -11.28
N HIS A 105 -10.76 14.77 -11.20
CA HIS A 105 -11.63 14.21 -12.25
C HIS A 105 -13.13 14.39 -11.98
N GLY A 106 -13.49 15.18 -10.96
CA GLY A 106 -14.89 15.58 -10.68
C GLY A 106 -15.77 14.43 -10.19
N ASN A 107 -15.16 13.35 -9.70
CA ASN A 107 -15.85 12.18 -9.18
C ASN A 107 -15.97 12.30 -7.64
N ILE A 108 -16.25 13.53 -7.19
CA ILE A 108 -16.23 13.94 -5.79
C ILE A 108 -17.40 13.28 -5.11
N GLN A 109 -17.11 12.24 -4.35
CA GLN A 109 -18.08 11.68 -3.41
C GLN A 109 -18.25 12.71 -2.31
N ALA A 110 -19.47 13.19 -2.13
CA ALA A 110 -19.78 14.15 -1.09
C ALA A 110 -19.68 13.44 0.26
N ALA A 111 -18.55 13.64 0.96
CA ALA A 111 -18.39 13.21 2.34
C ALA A 111 -18.30 14.42 3.25
N LYS A 112 -18.81 14.27 4.47
CA LYS A 112 -18.68 15.30 5.51
C LYS A 112 -17.24 15.36 6.04
N ALA A 113 -16.63 14.19 6.19
CA ALA A 113 -15.31 14.04 6.76
C ALA A 113 -14.38 13.16 5.91
N TYR A 114 -13.08 13.38 6.04
CA TYR A 114 -12.02 12.63 5.36
C TYR A 114 -10.89 12.22 6.31
N ILE A 115 -10.47 10.97 6.25
CA ILE A 115 -9.20 10.51 6.84
C ILE A 115 -8.28 10.01 5.73
N GLY A 116 -7.08 10.58 5.64
CA GLY A 116 -6.04 10.15 4.69
C GLY A 116 -4.87 9.52 5.42
N LEU A 117 -4.43 8.33 5.03
CA LEU A 117 -3.15 7.78 5.48
C LEU A 117 -2.05 8.26 4.54
N ALA A 118 -1.27 9.24 4.99
CA ALA A 118 -0.36 9.97 4.11
C ALA A 118 0.76 9.09 3.55
N ASP A 119 0.97 9.28 2.26
CA ASP A 119 2.09 8.80 1.46
C ASP A 119 2.74 9.95 0.65
N TRP A 120 2.21 11.18 0.76
CA TRP A 120 2.65 12.36 -0.02
C TRP A 120 2.94 13.55 0.88
N ARG A 121 3.96 14.33 0.52
CA ARG A 121 4.35 15.54 1.24
C ARG A 121 3.30 16.65 1.21
N ASN A 122 2.47 16.70 0.18
CA ASN A 122 1.50 17.78 -0.01
C ASN A 122 0.08 17.24 0.08
N ILE A 123 -0.80 18.04 0.64
CA ILE A 123 -2.25 17.83 0.63
C ILE A 123 -2.81 18.51 -0.62
N HIS A 124 -3.85 17.93 -1.20
CA HIS A 124 -4.48 18.49 -2.37
C HIS A 124 -5.09 19.87 -2.03
N PRO A 125 -4.77 20.98 -2.74
CA PRO A 125 -5.26 22.31 -2.38
C PRO A 125 -6.79 22.44 -2.37
N LYS A 126 -7.47 21.63 -3.18
CA LYS A 126 -8.95 21.55 -3.19
C LYS A 126 -9.55 20.71 -2.04
N GLN A 127 -8.75 20.04 -1.21
CA GLN A 127 -9.29 19.14 -0.17
C GLN A 127 -10.16 19.90 0.83
N ASP A 128 -9.66 21.03 1.32
CA ASP A 128 -10.38 21.88 2.30
C ASP A 128 -11.62 22.56 1.70
N LYS A 129 -11.70 22.65 0.37
CA LYS A 129 -12.91 23.13 -0.33
C LYS A 129 -14.05 22.11 -0.23
N TYR A 130 -13.75 20.82 -0.22
CA TYR A 130 -14.75 19.76 -0.36
C TYR A 130 -15.03 18.99 0.93
N TYR A 131 -14.11 19.01 1.89
CA TYR A 131 -14.28 18.34 3.18
C TYR A 131 -14.20 19.38 4.30
N GLN A 132 -15.30 19.51 5.05
CA GLN A 132 -15.39 20.43 6.20
C GLN A 132 -14.48 20.00 7.34
N ASN A 133 -14.21 18.69 7.42
CA ASN A 133 -13.34 18.10 8.43
C ASN A 133 -12.41 17.10 7.73
N SER A 134 -11.11 17.31 7.82
CA SER A 134 -10.11 16.39 7.29
C SER A 134 -9.09 16.07 8.36
N LEU A 135 -8.58 14.84 8.37
CA LEU A 135 -7.53 14.39 9.27
C LEU A 135 -6.51 13.56 8.47
N ILE A 136 -5.24 13.95 8.58
CA ILE A 136 -4.14 13.21 7.95
C ILE A 136 -3.39 12.39 9.00
N LEU A 137 -3.23 11.10 8.75
CA LEU A 137 -2.49 10.18 9.59
C LEU A 137 -1.17 9.84 8.90
N CYS A 138 -0.03 10.18 9.50
CA CYS A 138 1.27 10.02 8.85
C CYS A 138 2.39 9.69 9.82
N ASP A 139 3.46 9.07 9.31
CA ASP A 139 4.66 8.84 10.10
C ASP A 139 5.43 10.15 10.29
N GLU A 140 5.46 10.66 11.51
CA GLU A 140 6.06 11.95 11.91
C GLU A 140 7.57 12.04 11.58
N ARG A 141 8.23 10.89 11.40
CA ARG A 141 9.65 10.80 11.09
C ARG A 141 9.94 11.09 9.63
N ILE A 142 8.92 11.03 8.77
CA ILE A 142 8.97 11.27 7.32
C ILE A 142 8.24 12.56 6.99
N PHE A 143 7.03 12.72 7.55
CA PHE A 143 6.12 13.81 7.25
C PHE A 143 5.89 14.63 8.51
N ASN A 144 6.25 15.91 8.46
CA ASN A 144 5.92 16.87 9.50
C ASN A 144 5.20 18.04 8.82
N TYR A 145 3.87 18.02 8.89
CA TYR A 145 3.04 19.09 8.35
C TYR A 145 2.98 20.26 9.34
N SER A 146 2.76 21.49 8.85
CA SER A 146 2.56 22.65 9.72
C SER A 146 1.23 22.54 10.50
N ASP A 147 1.06 23.41 11.49
CA ASP A 147 -0.17 23.52 12.28
C ASP A 147 -1.41 23.90 11.46
N ASP A 148 -1.22 24.33 10.20
CA ASP A 148 -2.31 24.64 9.26
C ASP A 148 -3.03 23.39 8.74
N ILE A 149 -2.45 22.21 8.97
CA ILE A 149 -2.98 20.93 8.53
C ILE A 149 -3.41 20.15 9.77
N ASN A 150 -4.65 19.65 9.79
CA ASN A 150 -5.07 18.73 10.83
C ASN A 150 -4.45 17.35 10.59
N TRP A 151 -3.34 17.06 11.26
CA TRP A 151 -2.65 15.77 11.17
C TRP A 151 -2.34 15.16 12.54
N LYS A 152 -2.14 13.84 12.55
CA LYS A 152 -1.67 13.07 13.70
C LYS A 152 -0.59 12.09 13.28
N SER A 153 0.37 11.87 14.18
CA SER A 153 1.34 10.77 14.06
C SER A 153 0.57 9.46 13.97
N TYR A 154 0.92 8.64 12.97
CA TYR A 154 0.36 7.31 12.77
C TYR A 154 1.29 6.49 11.90
N ARG A 155 1.63 5.29 12.37
CA ARG A 155 2.45 4.34 11.62
C ARG A 155 1.55 3.25 11.05
N LYS A 156 1.43 3.19 9.71
CA LYS A 156 0.58 2.20 9.04
C LYS A 156 0.92 0.78 9.49
N LYS A 157 -0.07 0.09 10.03
CA LYS A 157 -0.02 -1.31 10.46
C LYS A 157 -0.63 -2.25 9.41
N ILE A 158 -0.43 -3.55 9.60
CA ILE A 158 -0.76 -4.63 8.66
C ILE A 158 -1.54 -5.74 9.39
N LEU A 159 -2.54 -6.31 8.72
CA LEU A 159 -3.44 -7.33 9.27
C LEU A 159 -2.85 -8.74 9.15
N PHE A 160 -1.74 -8.98 9.84
CA PHE A 160 -1.00 -10.25 9.76
C PHE A 160 -1.77 -11.46 10.29
N ASP A 161 -2.72 -11.27 11.21
CA ASP A 161 -3.54 -12.35 11.78
C ASP A 161 -4.48 -13.01 10.75
N LYS A 162 -4.67 -12.38 9.59
CA LYS A 162 -5.47 -12.90 8.48
C LYS A 162 -4.65 -13.37 7.31
N TYR A 163 -3.34 -13.28 7.35
CA TYR A 163 -2.51 -13.77 6.25
C TYR A 163 -2.54 -15.30 6.20
N LYS A 164 -2.70 -15.85 5.00
CA LYS A 164 -2.52 -17.29 4.81
C LYS A 164 -1.07 -17.68 5.01
N ASN A 165 -0.82 -18.63 5.88
CA ASN A 165 0.47 -19.30 5.91
C ASN A 165 0.58 -20.27 4.73
N ARG A 166 1.76 -20.29 4.10
CA ARG A 166 2.11 -21.23 3.04
C ARG A 166 3.55 -21.65 3.25
N ASP A 167 3.83 -22.91 2.98
CA ASP A 167 5.20 -23.33 2.75
C ASP A 167 5.59 -22.89 1.34
N TYR A 168 6.78 -22.29 1.23
CA TYR A 168 7.28 -21.73 -0.01
C TYR A 168 8.46 -22.57 -0.51
N ASP A 169 8.43 -22.95 -1.78
CA ASP A 169 9.58 -23.53 -2.47
C ASP A 169 10.35 -22.40 -3.16
N GLU A 170 11.41 -21.94 -2.50
CA GLU A 170 12.13 -20.72 -2.88
C GLU A 170 12.97 -20.95 -4.14
N LYS A 171 12.62 -20.27 -5.23
CA LYS A 171 13.31 -20.44 -6.52
C LYS A 171 14.62 -19.67 -6.65
N TYR A 172 14.71 -18.50 -6.05
CA TYR A 172 15.85 -17.59 -6.16
C TYR A 172 16.40 -17.22 -4.79
N ASP A 173 17.70 -16.94 -4.69
CA ASP A 173 18.31 -16.54 -3.42
C ASP A 173 17.90 -15.11 -3.03
N ASN A 174 17.82 -14.20 -4.00
CA ASN A 174 17.66 -12.77 -3.75
C ASN A 174 16.55 -12.12 -4.60
N LEU A 175 15.81 -11.18 -4.00
CA LEU A 175 14.81 -10.32 -4.65
C LEU A 175 15.25 -8.86 -4.66
N LEU A 176 15.03 -8.17 -5.79
CA LEU A 176 15.13 -6.72 -5.94
C LEU A 176 13.84 -6.07 -6.46
N ASN A 177 13.49 -4.90 -5.92
CA ASN A 177 12.50 -3.99 -6.52
C ASN A 177 13.20 -3.00 -7.45
N LEU A 178 12.92 -3.07 -8.75
CA LEU A 178 13.49 -2.18 -9.76
C LEU A 178 12.47 -1.24 -10.41
N SER A 179 11.32 -0.98 -9.77
CA SER A 179 10.28 -0.07 -10.30
C SER A 179 10.83 1.29 -10.76
N LEU A 180 10.75 1.61 -12.05
CA LEU A 180 11.30 2.86 -12.61
C LEU A 180 10.51 4.14 -12.23
N ILE A 181 9.32 3.99 -11.65
CA ILE A 181 8.51 5.13 -11.17
C ILE A 181 9.19 5.76 -9.96
N GLU A 182 9.63 4.93 -9.01
CA GLU A 182 10.15 5.37 -7.72
C GLU A 182 11.64 5.05 -7.54
N ARG A 183 12.22 4.15 -8.34
CA ARG A 183 13.56 3.57 -8.13
C ARG A 183 14.39 3.57 -9.41
N ARG A 184 14.83 4.76 -9.82
CA ARG A 184 15.73 4.93 -10.98
C ARG A 184 17.19 4.77 -10.57
N PHE A 185 17.64 3.53 -10.49
CA PHE A 185 19.06 3.20 -10.33
C PHE A 185 19.73 3.07 -11.69
N SER A 186 21.07 3.18 -11.76
CA SER A 186 21.79 2.81 -12.99
C SER A 186 22.01 1.29 -13.04
N PRO A 187 22.13 0.68 -14.23
CA PRO A 187 22.50 -0.72 -14.36
C PRO A 187 23.78 -1.07 -13.59
N ASP A 188 24.81 -0.23 -13.67
CA ASP A 188 26.08 -0.46 -12.96
C ASP A 188 25.92 -0.45 -11.44
N TYR A 189 25.04 0.42 -10.92
CA TYR A 189 24.73 0.45 -9.50
C TYR A 189 24.05 -0.85 -9.06
N ILE A 190 23.06 -1.34 -9.82
CA ILE A 190 22.39 -2.61 -9.50
C ILE A 190 23.35 -3.79 -9.63
N LYS A 191 24.20 -3.82 -10.65
CA LYS A 191 25.26 -4.85 -10.79
C LYS A 191 26.18 -4.86 -9.55
N LYS A 192 26.56 -3.69 -9.02
CA LYS A 192 27.33 -3.60 -7.77
C LYS A 192 26.57 -4.20 -6.58
N VAL A 193 25.27 -3.94 -6.46
CA VAL A 193 24.43 -4.58 -5.42
C VAL A 193 24.43 -6.09 -5.62
N MET A 194 24.22 -6.56 -6.84
CA MET A 194 24.20 -7.99 -7.15
C MET A 194 25.53 -8.69 -6.87
N HIS A 195 26.67 -8.00 -7.05
CA HIS A 195 27.97 -8.52 -6.66
C HIS A 195 28.19 -8.58 -5.13
N THR A 196 27.43 -7.79 -4.35
CA THR A 196 27.56 -7.76 -2.89
C THR A 196 26.87 -8.97 -2.23
N TYR A 197 25.84 -9.53 -2.87
CA TYR A 197 25.11 -10.67 -2.35
C TYR A 197 25.24 -11.86 -3.32
N PRO A 198 25.87 -12.98 -2.94
CA PRO A 198 25.97 -14.13 -3.82
C PRO A 198 24.59 -14.79 -4.05
N GLY A 199 24.47 -15.55 -5.13
CA GLY A 199 23.29 -16.35 -5.46
C GLY A 199 22.57 -15.90 -6.72
N THR A 200 21.45 -16.57 -6.97
CA THR A 200 20.52 -16.30 -8.05
C THR A 200 19.56 -15.16 -7.69
N TRP A 201 19.04 -14.50 -8.72
CA TRP A 201 18.29 -13.26 -8.58
C TRP A 201 16.94 -13.31 -9.27
N VAL A 202 15.94 -12.76 -8.59
CA VAL A 202 14.73 -12.27 -9.21
C VAL A 202 14.63 -10.76 -8.98
N ALA A 203 14.24 -10.03 -10.01
CA ALA A 203 13.89 -8.63 -9.91
C ALA A 203 12.44 -8.43 -10.33
N TYR A 204 11.73 -7.50 -9.71
CA TYR A 204 10.38 -7.13 -10.13
C TYR A 204 10.25 -5.65 -10.48
N THR A 205 9.35 -5.36 -11.42
CA THR A 205 9.02 -3.99 -11.87
C THR A 205 7.52 -3.87 -12.14
N GLY A 206 6.95 -2.67 -11.93
CA GLY A 206 5.54 -2.40 -12.26
C GLY A 206 5.26 -2.26 -13.76
N HIS A 207 6.29 -2.05 -14.58
CA HIS A 207 6.19 -2.04 -16.04
C HIS A 207 7.49 -2.52 -16.69
N LYS A 208 7.38 -3.24 -17.82
CA LYS A 208 8.55 -3.68 -18.59
C LYS A 208 9.08 -2.50 -19.41
N ASN A 209 10.33 -2.11 -19.18
CA ASN A 209 11.09 -1.19 -20.03
C ASN A 209 12.24 -1.97 -20.67
N GLU A 210 12.01 -2.50 -21.86
CA GLU A 210 12.94 -3.42 -22.53
C GLU A 210 14.35 -2.83 -22.65
N LYS A 211 14.46 -1.55 -23.01
CA LYS A 211 15.75 -0.87 -23.16
C LYS A 211 16.52 -0.78 -21.83
N TYR A 212 15.85 -0.46 -20.73
CA TYR A 212 16.50 -0.34 -19.43
C TYR A 212 16.86 -1.71 -18.84
N TYR A 213 16.05 -2.75 -19.10
CA TYR A 213 16.22 -4.06 -18.49
C TYR A 213 16.96 -5.10 -19.34
N ALA A 214 17.34 -4.79 -20.59
CA ALA A 214 18.05 -5.73 -21.47
C ALA A 214 19.27 -6.40 -20.80
N TRP A 215 19.99 -5.68 -19.94
CA TRP A 215 21.15 -6.21 -19.22
C TRP A 215 20.80 -7.28 -18.16
N ILE A 216 19.54 -7.38 -17.70
CA ILE A 216 19.07 -8.47 -16.83
C ILE A 216 18.80 -9.71 -17.68
N ASP A 217 18.19 -9.54 -18.85
CA ASP A 217 17.85 -10.65 -19.76
C ASP A 217 19.12 -11.34 -20.32
N GLU A 218 20.26 -10.64 -20.34
CA GLU A 218 21.57 -11.19 -20.71
C GLU A 218 22.23 -12.06 -19.62
N ARG A 219 21.68 -12.10 -18.41
CA ARG A 219 22.26 -12.85 -17.28
C ARG A 219 21.61 -14.22 -17.12
N GLU A 220 22.44 -15.24 -16.90
CA GLU A 220 21.95 -16.60 -16.60
C GLU A 220 21.46 -16.75 -15.15
N ASP A 221 21.94 -15.91 -14.23
CA ASP A 221 21.66 -15.97 -12.80
C ASP A 221 20.55 -15.01 -12.34
N ALA A 222 19.88 -14.31 -13.27
CA ALA A 222 18.88 -13.32 -12.94
C ALA A 222 17.62 -13.45 -13.81
N THR A 223 16.47 -13.06 -13.26
CA THR A 223 15.21 -13.01 -14.00
C THR A 223 14.41 -11.76 -13.63
N LEU A 224 13.86 -11.06 -14.62
CA LEU A 224 12.91 -9.97 -14.40
C LEU A 224 11.47 -10.49 -14.48
N VAL A 225 10.66 -10.17 -13.49
CA VAL A 225 9.21 -10.47 -13.47
C VAL A 225 8.39 -9.18 -13.41
N VAL A 226 7.18 -9.23 -13.96
CA VAL A 226 6.19 -8.15 -13.88
C VAL A 226 4.95 -8.71 -13.19
N PRO A 227 4.57 -8.19 -12.02
CA PRO A 227 3.34 -8.60 -11.34
C PRO A 227 2.09 -8.37 -12.21
N PRO A 228 1.01 -9.17 -12.04
CA PRO A 228 0.85 -10.21 -11.01
C PRO A 228 1.69 -11.47 -11.29
N VAL A 229 2.26 -12.04 -10.22
CA VAL A 229 2.98 -13.31 -10.28
C VAL A 229 2.34 -14.26 -9.27
N ASN A 230 2.06 -15.49 -9.70
CA ASN A 230 1.61 -16.52 -8.77
C ASN A 230 2.72 -16.82 -7.78
N ASP A 231 2.34 -16.96 -6.51
CA ASP A 231 3.26 -17.27 -5.42
C ASP A 231 4.49 -16.34 -5.36
N PHE A 232 4.25 -15.02 -5.33
CA PHE A 232 5.32 -14.02 -5.32
C PHE A 232 6.33 -14.24 -4.18
N MET A 233 5.86 -14.62 -2.99
CA MET A 233 6.73 -14.90 -1.84
C MET A 233 7.55 -16.18 -2.04
N GLY A 234 7.07 -17.16 -2.80
CA GLY A 234 7.84 -18.35 -3.19
C GLY A 234 8.95 -18.08 -4.20
N LEU A 235 9.01 -16.89 -4.81
CA LEU A 235 10.09 -16.63 -5.76
C LEU A 235 11.46 -16.50 -5.09
N PHE A 236 11.55 -16.07 -3.82
CA PHE A 236 12.83 -15.67 -3.25
C PHE A 236 13.01 -16.08 -1.80
N HIS A 237 14.27 -16.24 -1.38
CA HIS A 237 14.67 -16.42 0.02
C HIS A 237 14.89 -15.09 0.75
N ARG A 238 15.63 -14.16 0.13
CA ARG A 238 16.03 -12.88 0.73
C ARG A 238 15.53 -11.69 -0.08
N PHE A 239 14.88 -10.74 0.59
CA PHE A 239 14.61 -9.44 -0.01
C PHE A 239 15.74 -8.45 0.27
N ILE A 240 16.34 -7.90 -0.79
CA ILE A 240 17.33 -6.84 -0.70
C ILE A 240 16.65 -5.49 -0.90
N TYR A 241 16.51 -4.74 0.18
CA TYR A 241 15.99 -3.39 0.14
C TYR A 241 17.11 -2.39 -0.19
N ILE A 242 16.95 -1.65 -1.28
CA ILE A 242 17.85 -0.55 -1.66
C ILE A 242 17.18 0.79 -1.30
N PRO A 243 17.77 1.63 -0.46
CA PRO A 243 17.22 2.95 -0.12
C PRO A 243 17.16 3.85 -1.35
N TYR A 244 16.01 4.46 -1.59
CA TYR A 244 15.88 5.42 -2.68
C TYR A 244 16.46 6.78 -2.30
N LYS A 245 17.23 7.38 -3.23
CA LYS A 245 18.06 8.57 -3.02
C LYS A 245 17.32 9.80 -2.54
N ASP A 246 16.03 9.94 -2.88
CA ASP A 246 15.26 11.15 -2.60
C ASP A 246 14.44 11.05 -1.29
N GLY A 247 14.57 9.94 -0.53
CA GLY A 247 13.88 9.78 0.75
C GLY A 247 12.41 9.34 0.64
N TRP A 248 11.80 9.50 -0.54
CA TRP A 248 10.41 9.15 -0.82
C TRP A 248 10.29 7.66 -1.17
N ASP A 249 9.85 6.89 -0.19
CA ASP A 249 9.43 5.51 -0.39
C ASP A 249 8.08 5.38 0.32
N ALA A 250 7.01 5.39 -0.49
CA ALA A 250 5.66 5.71 -0.05
C ALA A 250 5.14 4.78 1.05
N THR A 251 5.62 3.54 1.11
CA THR A 251 5.66 2.68 2.31
C THR A 251 6.12 1.28 1.87
N PRO A 252 7.31 0.80 2.28
CA PRO A 252 7.86 -0.47 1.82
C PRO A 252 7.24 -1.66 2.58
N ARG A 253 5.92 -1.83 2.44
CA ARG A 253 5.10 -2.87 3.07
C ARG A 253 5.70 -4.27 2.90
N LEU A 254 6.39 -4.52 1.79
CA LEU A 254 7.03 -5.81 1.53
C LEU A 254 8.03 -6.23 2.62
N MET A 255 8.71 -5.29 3.30
CA MET A 255 9.68 -5.62 4.34
C MET A 255 9.08 -6.37 5.54
N PRO A 256 8.06 -5.85 6.23
CA PRO A 256 7.41 -6.61 7.30
C PRO A 256 6.67 -7.86 6.78
N GLU A 257 6.17 -7.86 5.54
CA GLU A 257 5.61 -9.10 4.95
C GLU A 257 6.67 -10.20 4.77
N CYS A 258 7.89 -9.84 4.36
CA CYS A 258 9.00 -10.78 4.26
C CYS A 258 9.27 -11.45 5.62
N ILE A 259 9.35 -10.67 6.70
CA ILE A 259 9.56 -11.21 8.04
C ILE A 259 8.40 -12.11 8.49
N PHE A 260 7.15 -11.74 8.18
CA PHE A 260 5.99 -12.60 8.45
C PHE A 260 6.14 -13.99 7.85
N TYR A 261 6.54 -14.05 6.58
CA TYR A 261 6.69 -15.28 5.80
C TYR A 261 8.05 -15.96 5.99
N GLY A 262 8.82 -15.59 7.02
CA GLY A 262 10.11 -16.21 7.33
C GLY A 262 11.23 -15.90 6.34
N LYS A 263 11.04 -14.90 5.46
CA LYS A 263 12.05 -14.47 4.48
C LYS A 263 13.16 -13.67 5.15
N GLN A 264 14.36 -13.76 4.60
CA GLN A 264 15.45 -12.89 5.02
C GLN A 264 15.23 -11.48 4.47
N LEU A 265 15.63 -10.48 5.26
CA LEU A 265 15.59 -9.08 4.86
C LEU A 265 16.98 -8.48 5.00
N SER A 266 17.47 -7.79 3.97
CA SER A 266 18.74 -7.06 4.03
C SER A 266 18.58 -5.64 3.52
N TYR A 267 19.06 -4.68 4.30
CA TYR A 267 19.09 -3.27 3.93
C TYR A 267 20.46 -2.95 3.31
N TYR A 268 20.48 -2.67 2.00
CA TYR A 268 21.71 -2.29 1.31
C TYR A 268 22.09 -0.86 1.63
N ASN A 269 23.17 -0.67 2.39
CA ASN A 269 23.73 0.64 2.70
C ASN A 269 25.03 0.84 1.92
N ASP A 270 25.07 1.82 1.03
CA ASP A 270 26.25 2.20 0.27
C ASP A 270 27.07 3.34 0.91
N GLY A 271 26.84 3.59 2.20
CA GLY A 271 27.50 4.62 3.00
C GLY A 271 26.72 5.93 3.10
N ARG A 272 25.58 6.07 2.41
CA ARG A 272 24.73 7.27 2.50
C ARG A 272 23.76 7.20 3.69
N ASP A 273 23.67 8.26 4.48
CA ASP A 273 22.66 8.41 5.54
C ASP A 273 21.31 8.83 4.94
N ILE A 274 20.56 7.86 4.39
CA ILE A 274 19.23 8.08 3.80
C ILE A 274 18.15 7.68 4.82
N ARG A 275 17.47 8.67 5.40
CA ARG A 275 16.36 8.49 6.35
C ARG A 275 14.99 8.55 5.66
N SER A 276 14.75 7.60 4.77
CA SER A 276 13.49 7.45 4.03
C SER A 276 12.40 6.74 4.83
N GLY A 277 11.16 6.73 4.32
CA GLY A 277 10.12 5.82 4.83
C GLY A 277 10.52 4.35 4.77
N GLY A 278 11.25 4.00 3.71
CA GLY A 278 12.17 2.88 3.61
C GLY A 278 12.91 2.53 4.89
N PHE A 279 13.83 3.41 5.25
CA PHE A 279 14.69 3.27 6.41
C PHE A 279 13.90 3.04 7.71
N TYR A 280 12.90 3.88 7.98
CA TYR A 280 12.15 3.76 9.23
C TYR A 280 11.33 2.47 9.29
N ARG A 281 10.72 2.04 8.17
CA ARG A 281 10.00 0.78 8.13
C ARG A 281 10.92 -0.42 8.35
N TYR A 282 12.14 -0.40 7.79
CA TYR A 282 13.15 -1.41 8.07
C TYR A 282 13.49 -1.45 9.57
N GLN A 283 13.73 -0.29 10.19
CA GLN A 283 14.02 -0.21 11.63
C GLN A 283 12.87 -0.75 12.47
N ASP A 284 11.63 -0.37 12.18
CA ASP A 284 10.45 -0.87 12.90
C ASP A 284 10.32 -2.38 12.75
N THR A 285 10.52 -2.89 11.54
CA THR A 285 10.45 -4.32 11.22
C THR A 285 11.50 -5.12 11.99
N MET A 286 12.75 -4.64 12.04
CA MET A 286 13.83 -5.37 12.71
C MET A 286 13.81 -5.25 14.24
N ARG A 287 13.22 -4.18 14.79
CA ARG A 287 13.18 -3.93 16.24
C ARG A 287 11.91 -4.49 16.91
N ASP A 288 10.76 -4.20 16.32
CA ASP A 288 9.46 -4.60 16.84
C ASP A 288 8.46 -4.82 15.69
N TYR A 289 8.68 -5.90 14.97
CA TYR A 289 7.77 -6.36 13.92
C TYR A 289 6.31 -6.52 14.41
N LYS A 290 6.11 -6.92 15.67
CA LYS A 290 4.77 -7.13 16.25
C LYS A 290 4.03 -5.81 16.50
N GLY A 291 4.76 -4.72 16.72
CA GLY A 291 4.20 -3.36 16.80
C GLY A 291 3.54 -2.90 15.50
N LEU A 292 3.84 -3.54 14.37
CA LEU A 292 3.22 -3.26 13.06
C LEU A 292 1.91 -4.03 12.82
N TRP A 293 1.39 -4.76 13.81
CA TRP A 293 0.15 -5.53 13.66
C TRP A 293 -1.08 -4.63 13.82
N LEU A 294 -1.97 -4.66 12.83
CA LEU A 294 -3.26 -3.99 12.86
C LEU A 294 -4.23 -4.81 13.72
N LYS A 295 -4.84 -4.18 14.73
CA LYS A 295 -5.68 -4.83 15.74
C LYS A 295 -6.97 -4.06 16.01
N GLU A 296 -7.93 -4.69 16.68
CA GLU A 296 -9.24 -4.12 17.04
C GLU A 296 -9.20 -2.99 18.07
N ASP A 297 -8.05 -2.76 18.69
CA ASP A 297 -7.76 -1.66 19.59
C ASP A 297 -6.83 -0.61 18.95
N ASP A 298 -6.65 -0.64 17.63
CA ASP A 298 -5.79 0.32 16.93
C ASP A 298 -6.29 1.76 17.06
N GLU A 299 -5.35 2.69 17.27
CA GLU A 299 -5.64 4.10 17.50
C GLU A 299 -6.44 4.76 16.35
N ILE A 300 -6.34 4.24 15.11
CA ILE A 300 -7.14 4.73 13.98
C ILE A 300 -8.65 4.66 14.26
N LEU A 301 -9.10 3.69 15.05
CA LEU A 301 -10.52 3.51 15.36
C LEU A 301 -11.05 4.69 16.19
N SER A 302 -10.25 5.20 17.12
CA SER A 302 -10.62 6.39 17.92
C SER A 302 -10.73 7.65 17.05
N HIS A 303 -9.87 7.77 16.05
CA HIS A 303 -9.92 8.86 15.07
C HIS A 303 -11.17 8.77 14.20
N ILE A 304 -11.53 7.56 13.75
CA ILE A 304 -12.77 7.32 12.99
C ILE A 304 -13.99 7.69 13.82
N GLU A 305 -14.06 7.26 15.08
CA GLU A 305 -15.16 7.58 15.99
C GLU A 305 -15.33 9.09 16.18
N THR A 306 -14.22 9.83 16.35
CA THR A 306 -14.23 11.29 16.50
C THR A 306 -14.73 12.01 15.24
N MET A 307 -14.49 11.43 14.06
CA MET A 307 -14.80 12.04 12.77
C MET A 307 -16.24 11.77 12.28
N LEU A 308 -16.98 10.86 12.92
CA LEU A 308 -18.31 10.37 12.48
C LEU A 308 -19.50 11.19 12.97
#